data_AF-A0A1E3P275-F1
#
_entry.id   AF-A0A1E3P275-F1
#
_cell.length_a   1.000
_cell.length_b   1.000
_cell.length_c   1.000
_cell.angle_alpha   90.00
_cell.angle_beta   90.00
_cell.angle_gamma   90.00
#
_symmetry.space_group_name_H-M   'P 1'
#
loop_
_entity.id
_entity.type
_entity.pdbx_description
1 polymer ?
#
loop_
_entity_poly.entity_id
_entity_poly.type
_entity_poly.pdbx_seq_one_letter_code
_entity_poly.pdbx_strand_id
1 'polypeptide(L)'
;KRGNTCQFPSDKGLVAVQKDGKNGGWAMHNDQSCTAGSWCPYACPPGQLMGQWDPDVKSYSYPGSQNGGIWCNDDGEIEEKKSGSYCYGGKGTVIAKNQVGDNVAFCQTVLPGNEEMLIPTNVDGNGKKTLAVPGSDYWAGTAAHYYINPPGVSTDDGCKWGSTDHPWGNWAPYVAGANQDDNKETFVKIGWNPVYLEDSSPFKNKKPDFGIRVTCDNEDSCSGLPCSIDPSKDGVNGIGNNKGSSGAGGGDFCVVTAKNGAKANIEIF
;
A
#
# COMPACT_ATOMS: atom_id res chain seq x y z
N LYS A 1 27.34 -22.97 6.27
CA LYS A 1 26.44 -23.60 5.28
C LYS A 1 25.64 -22.48 4.64
N ARG A 2 25.67 -22.29 3.31
CA ARG A 2 24.67 -21.42 2.67
C ARG A 2 23.32 -22.09 2.94
N GLY A 3 22.43 -21.42 3.67
CA GLY A 3 21.09 -21.97 3.95
C GLY A 3 20.33 -22.13 2.64
N ASN A 4 19.44 -23.12 2.58
CA ASN A 4 18.53 -23.26 1.45
C ASN A 4 17.63 -22.01 1.37
N THR A 5 17.32 -21.55 0.17
CA THR A 5 16.51 -20.34 -0.08
C THR A 5 15.50 -20.63 -1.17
N CYS A 6 14.26 -20.21 -0.98
CA CYS A 6 13.23 -20.39 -1.99
C CYS A 6 13.34 -19.35 -3.09
N GLN A 7 13.23 -19.83 -4.33
CA GLN A 7 13.18 -18.98 -5.50
C GLN A 7 11.79 -18.34 -5.63
N PHE A 8 11.76 -17.08 -6.05
CA PHE A 8 10.51 -16.40 -6.33
C PHE A 8 9.76 -17.12 -7.47
N PRO A 9 8.48 -17.49 -7.29
CA PRO A 9 7.77 -18.32 -8.24
C PRO A 9 7.20 -17.46 -9.39
N SER A 10 8.08 -17.09 -10.33
CA SER A 10 7.76 -16.19 -11.46
C SER A 10 6.69 -16.72 -12.42
N ASP A 11 6.37 -18.01 -12.37
CA ASP A 11 5.35 -18.67 -13.18
C ASP A 11 3.93 -18.59 -12.58
N LYS A 12 3.77 -18.03 -11.37
CA LYS A 12 2.49 -17.98 -10.63
C LYS A 12 1.69 -16.69 -10.82
N GLY A 13 2.08 -15.84 -11.79
CA GLY A 13 1.40 -14.57 -12.05
C GLY A 13 1.56 -13.52 -10.94
N LEU A 14 2.60 -13.67 -10.11
CA LEU A 14 2.97 -12.73 -9.06
C LEU A 14 3.78 -11.56 -9.64
N VAL A 15 3.79 -10.45 -8.92
CA VAL A 15 4.61 -9.29 -9.25
C VAL A 15 5.93 -9.40 -8.49
N ALA A 16 7.04 -9.49 -9.22
CA ALA A 16 8.36 -9.48 -8.59
C ALA A 16 8.73 -8.04 -8.20
N VAL A 17 9.13 -7.82 -6.95
CA VAL A 17 9.63 -6.53 -6.46
C VAL A 17 11.16 -6.54 -6.37
N GLN A 18 11.82 -5.43 -6.73
CA GLN A 18 13.27 -5.24 -6.57
C GLN A 18 14.15 -6.44 -6.96
N LYS A 19 14.05 -6.90 -8.21
CA LYS A 19 14.65 -8.17 -8.69
C LYS A 19 16.17 -8.30 -8.49
N ASP A 20 16.89 -7.18 -8.43
CA ASP A 20 18.35 -7.16 -8.33
C ASP A 20 18.87 -7.32 -6.89
N GLY A 21 17.97 -7.29 -5.89
CA GLY A 21 18.29 -7.50 -4.49
C GLY A 21 18.42 -8.97 -4.09
N LYS A 22 18.82 -9.21 -2.83
CA LYS A 22 18.84 -10.55 -2.22
C LYS A 22 17.45 -11.14 -2.04
N ASN A 23 16.41 -10.30 -2.09
CA ASN A 23 15.02 -10.69 -2.04
C ASN A 23 14.55 -11.30 -3.35
N GLY A 24 15.25 -11.09 -4.48
CA GLY A 24 15.05 -11.86 -5.71
C GLY A 24 13.62 -11.84 -6.25
N GLY A 25 12.84 -10.78 -5.99
CA GLY A 25 11.42 -10.67 -6.37
C GLY A 25 10.42 -10.79 -5.22
N TRP A 26 10.81 -11.35 -4.07
CA TRP A 26 9.96 -11.43 -2.88
C TRP A 26 9.67 -10.04 -2.31
N ALA A 27 8.47 -9.84 -1.76
CA ALA A 27 8.05 -8.61 -1.09
C ALA A 27 8.66 -8.51 0.32
N MET A 28 9.98 -8.50 0.35
CA MET A 28 10.86 -8.39 1.51
C MET A 28 11.88 -7.29 1.23
N HIS A 29 12.52 -6.76 2.27
CA HIS A 29 13.56 -5.74 2.09
C HIS A 29 14.67 -6.23 1.15
N ASN A 30 15.33 -5.32 0.42
CA ASN A 30 16.26 -5.68 -0.65
C ASN A 30 17.47 -6.55 -0.22
N ASP A 31 17.80 -6.54 1.08
CA ASP A 31 18.94 -7.25 1.66
C ASP A 31 18.53 -8.54 2.38
N GLN A 32 17.24 -8.85 2.39
CA GLN A 32 16.66 -10.07 2.95
C GLN A 32 16.56 -11.14 1.87
N SER A 33 16.68 -12.40 2.27
CA SER A 33 16.39 -13.54 1.40
C SER A 33 15.27 -14.37 2.02
N CYS A 34 14.44 -14.97 1.17
CA CYS A 34 13.48 -15.99 1.58
C CYS A 34 14.23 -17.28 1.93
N THR A 35 14.62 -17.42 3.21
CA THR A 35 15.40 -18.57 3.69
C THR A 35 14.49 -19.71 4.14
N ALA A 36 15.00 -20.94 4.09
CA ALA A 36 14.36 -22.10 4.68
C ALA A 36 13.88 -21.83 6.12
N GLY A 37 12.68 -22.30 6.45
CA GLY A 37 12.04 -22.10 7.75
C GLY A 37 11.44 -20.70 7.95
N SER A 38 11.12 -19.98 6.87
CA SER A 38 10.54 -18.63 6.96
C SER A 38 9.34 -18.43 6.04
N TRP A 39 8.52 -17.43 6.37
CA TRP A 39 7.43 -16.94 5.55
C TRP A 39 7.94 -15.90 4.57
N CYS A 40 7.54 -16.03 3.30
CA CYS A 40 8.05 -15.20 2.22
C CYS A 40 6.90 -14.44 1.55
N PRO A 41 6.66 -13.18 1.96
CA PRO A 41 5.66 -12.32 1.36
C PRO A 41 5.95 -12.03 -0.11
N TYR A 42 4.92 -11.85 -0.91
CA TYR A 42 4.99 -11.54 -2.34
C TYR A 42 3.96 -10.48 -2.74
N ALA A 43 4.16 -9.85 -3.89
CA ALA A 43 3.23 -8.88 -4.42
C ALA A 43 2.24 -9.53 -5.40
N CYS A 44 0.97 -9.16 -5.27
CA CYS A 44 -0.08 -9.53 -6.22
C CYS A 44 -0.30 -8.40 -7.25
N PRO A 45 -0.89 -8.71 -8.42
CA PRO A 45 -1.27 -7.69 -9.40
C PRO A 45 -2.16 -6.59 -8.80
N PRO A 46 -2.16 -5.36 -9.36
CA PRO A 46 -2.99 -4.26 -8.88
C PRO A 46 -4.47 -4.65 -8.69
N GLY A 47 -5.03 -4.27 -7.54
CA GLY A 47 -6.41 -4.60 -7.15
C GLY A 47 -6.57 -5.95 -6.45
N GLN A 48 -5.50 -6.75 -6.33
CA GLN A 48 -5.51 -8.05 -5.67
C GLN A 48 -4.77 -8.04 -4.34
N LEU A 49 -5.15 -8.96 -3.46
CA LEU A 49 -4.58 -9.19 -2.14
C LEU A 49 -3.81 -10.51 -2.13
N MET A 50 -2.78 -10.56 -1.29
CA MET A 50 -2.05 -11.79 -0.97
C MET A 50 -3.01 -12.82 -0.36
N GLY A 51 -2.96 -14.06 -0.81
CA GLY A 51 -3.87 -15.16 -0.43
C GLY A 51 -3.25 -16.22 0.47
N GLN A 52 -1.93 -16.15 0.66
CA GLN A 52 -1.13 -17.08 1.46
C GLN A 52 -0.50 -16.35 2.65
N TRP A 53 -0.53 -16.99 3.81
CA TRP A 53 0.06 -16.57 5.08
C TRP A 53 -0.11 -17.72 6.08
N ASP A 54 0.40 -17.55 7.30
CA ASP A 54 0.25 -18.54 8.37
C ASP A 54 -1.19 -18.73 8.81
N PRO A 55 -1.81 -19.90 8.54
CA PRO A 55 -3.21 -20.13 8.88
C PRO A 55 -3.45 -20.12 10.39
N ASP A 56 -2.43 -20.31 11.22
CA ASP A 56 -2.58 -20.31 12.69
C ASP A 56 -2.54 -18.88 13.28
N VAL A 57 -2.05 -17.90 12.52
CA VAL A 57 -2.05 -16.49 12.94
C VAL A 57 -3.38 -15.81 12.59
N LYS A 58 -4.15 -15.46 13.64
CA LYS A 58 -5.48 -14.82 13.51
C LYS A 58 -5.55 -13.39 14.03
N SER A 59 -4.47 -12.88 14.63
CA SER A 59 -4.41 -11.55 15.23
C SER A 59 -3.25 -10.73 14.68
N TYR A 60 -3.43 -9.42 14.68
CA TYR A 60 -2.35 -8.47 14.40
C TYR A 60 -1.44 -8.36 15.63
N SER A 61 -0.54 -9.32 15.78
CA SER A 61 0.38 -9.38 16.92
C SER A 61 1.74 -9.90 16.49
N TYR A 62 2.80 -9.17 16.84
CA TYR A 62 4.18 -9.62 16.62
C TYR A 62 4.50 -10.86 17.47
N PRO A 63 5.24 -11.86 16.95
CA PRO A 63 5.84 -11.91 15.61
C PRO A 63 4.88 -12.41 14.51
N GLY A 64 3.73 -12.98 14.87
CA GLY A 64 2.80 -13.59 13.90
C GLY A 64 2.35 -12.65 12.78
N SER A 65 2.26 -11.33 13.03
CA SER A 65 1.94 -10.34 12.01
C SER A 65 2.92 -10.30 10.81
N GLN A 66 4.12 -10.85 10.97
CA GLN A 66 5.12 -10.96 9.91
C GLN A 66 5.00 -12.26 9.09
N ASN A 67 4.16 -13.21 9.51
CA ASN A 67 4.03 -14.52 8.88
C ASN A 67 3.13 -14.49 7.63
N GLY A 68 3.44 -13.59 6.69
CA GLY A 68 2.73 -13.47 5.42
C GLY A 68 3.43 -14.19 4.27
N GLY A 69 2.65 -14.57 3.25
CA GLY A 69 3.19 -15.16 2.04
C GLY A 69 3.25 -16.68 2.06
N ILE A 70 4.17 -17.25 1.27
CA ILE A 70 4.32 -18.70 1.13
C ILE A 70 5.41 -19.17 2.08
N TRP A 71 5.25 -20.37 2.66
CA TRP A 71 6.27 -20.96 3.52
C TRP A 71 7.45 -21.45 2.67
N CYS A 72 8.67 -21.15 3.10
CA CYS A 72 9.86 -21.75 2.55
C CYS A 72 10.28 -22.93 3.41
N ASN A 73 10.16 -24.16 2.89
CA ASN A 73 10.47 -25.36 3.66
C ASN A 73 11.99 -25.55 3.85
N ASP A 74 12.38 -26.57 4.63
CA ASP A 74 13.78 -26.83 4.98
C ASP A 74 14.66 -27.16 3.76
N ASP A 75 14.05 -27.66 2.69
CA ASP A 75 14.72 -27.99 1.42
C ASP A 75 14.88 -26.78 0.48
N GLY A 76 14.30 -25.63 0.84
CA GLY A 76 14.31 -24.42 0.00
C GLY A 76 13.26 -24.46 -1.11
N GLU A 77 12.18 -25.21 -0.91
CA GLU A 77 11.02 -25.24 -1.80
C GLU A 77 9.83 -24.51 -1.17
N ILE A 78 9.01 -23.89 -2.02
CA ILE A 78 7.81 -23.21 -1.59
C ILE A 78 6.73 -24.23 -1.18
N GLU A 79 6.07 -23.99 -0.05
CA GLU A 79 5.00 -24.83 0.49
C GLU A 79 3.77 -23.99 0.84
N GLU A 80 2.62 -24.32 0.26
CA GLU A 80 1.34 -23.71 0.58
C GLU A 80 0.77 -24.31 1.87
N LYS A 81 0.76 -23.52 2.95
CA LYS A 81 0.17 -23.92 4.23
C LYS A 81 -1.32 -23.57 4.34
N LYS A 82 -1.83 -22.74 3.44
CA LYS A 82 -3.21 -22.27 3.42
C LYS A 82 -3.85 -22.61 2.09
N SER A 83 -5.09 -23.12 2.13
CA SER A 83 -5.86 -23.37 0.90
C SER A 83 -6.24 -22.07 0.18
N GLY A 84 -6.41 -22.19 -1.14
CA GLY A 84 -6.85 -21.11 -2.03
C GLY A 84 -5.73 -20.56 -2.91
N SER A 85 -6.06 -19.54 -3.70
CA SER A 85 -5.13 -18.93 -4.65
C SER A 85 -4.04 -18.11 -3.97
N TYR A 86 -2.92 -17.91 -4.67
CA TYR A 86 -1.86 -16.97 -4.26
C TYR A 86 -2.37 -15.54 -4.23
N CYS A 87 -3.13 -15.14 -5.24
CA CYS A 87 -3.73 -13.82 -5.29
C CYS A 87 -5.23 -13.93 -5.49
N TYR A 88 -5.97 -13.05 -4.85
CA TYR A 88 -7.41 -12.93 -5.06
C TYR A 88 -7.84 -11.46 -5.09
N GLY A 89 -8.95 -11.17 -5.76
CA GLY A 89 -9.43 -9.80 -5.90
C GLY A 89 -9.81 -9.18 -4.56
N GLY A 90 -9.37 -7.94 -4.32
CA GLY A 90 -9.99 -7.10 -3.29
C GLY A 90 -11.42 -6.71 -3.67
N LYS A 91 -12.06 -5.87 -2.84
CA LYS A 91 -13.47 -5.49 -3.05
C LYS A 91 -13.71 -4.60 -4.27
N GLY A 92 -12.66 -4.05 -4.89
CA GLY A 92 -12.76 -3.29 -6.15
C GLY A 92 -13.49 -1.94 -6.02
N THR A 93 -13.52 -1.37 -4.81
CA THR A 93 -14.28 -0.16 -4.48
C THR A 93 -13.45 1.13 -4.46
N VAL A 94 -12.13 1.04 -4.60
CA VAL A 94 -11.25 2.21 -4.66
C VAL A 94 -10.40 2.20 -5.93
N ILE A 95 -10.42 3.32 -6.65
CA ILE A 95 -9.65 3.53 -7.87
C ILE A 95 -8.65 4.67 -7.66
N ALA A 96 -7.38 4.47 -7.96
CA ALA A 96 -6.44 5.57 -8.14
C ALA A 96 -6.66 6.18 -9.53
N LYS A 97 -6.94 7.49 -9.60
CA LYS A 97 -7.20 8.25 -10.83
C LYS A 97 -6.13 9.33 -10.97
N ASN A 98 -5.24 9.16 -11.93
CA ASN A 98 -4.16 10.09 -12.17
C ASN A 98 -4.62 11.16 -13.19
N GLN A 99 -4.71 12.42 -12.77
CA GLN A 99 -5.02 13.56 -13.66
C GLN A 99 -3.75 14.31 -14.09
N VAL A 100 -2.58 13.90 -13.61
CA VAL A 100 -1.29 14.46 -14.03
C VAL A 100 -0.75 13.68 -15.24
N GLY A 101 0.14 14.32 -16.01
CA GLY A 101 0.68 13.77 -17.26
C GLY A 101 1.70 12.63 -17.08
N ASP A 102 2.39 12.60 -15.95
CA ASP A 102 3.38 11.57 -15.62
C ASP A 102 2.77 10.43 -14.80
N ASN A 103 3.45 9.29 -14.72
CA ASN A 103 2.99 8.17 -13.91
C ASN A 103 3.04 8.49 -12.40
N VAL A 104 2.24 7.79 -11.61
CA VAL A 104 2.28 7.86 -10.14
C VAL A 104 2.35 6.44 -9.57
N ALA A 105 3.34 6.19 -8.70
CA ALA A 105 3.50 4.90 -8.03
C ALA A 105 2.77 4.89 -6.68
N PHE A 106 1.76 4.02 -6.57
CA PHE A 106 1.11 3.64 -5.32
C PHE A 106 1.77 2.37 -4.78
N CYS A 107 2.36 2.46 -3.60
CA CYS A 107 3.12 1.35 -3.02
C CYS A 107 2.41 0.84 -1.77
N GLN A 108 1.78 -0.33 -1.87
CA GLN A 108 1.08 -0.96 -0.77
C GLN A 108 2.09 -1.55 0.23
N THR A 109 1.79 -1.40 1.52
CA THR A 109 2.55 -2.05 2.59
C THR A 109 2.32 -3.55 2.60
N VAL A 110 3.38 -4.33 2.82
CA VAL A 110 3.31 -5.79 2.91
C VAL A 110 2.69 -6.19 4.25
N LEU A 111 1.41 -6.61 4.21
CA LEU A 111 0.68 -7.06 5.39
C LEU A 111 -0.21 -8.28 5.03
N PRO A 112 -0.15 -9.40 5.79
CA PRO A 112 0.86 -9.72 6.80
C PRO A 112 2.28 -9.70 6.22
N GLY A 113 3.25 -9.28 7.02
CA GLY A 113 4.63 -9.09 6.58
C GLY A 113 5.38 -8.03 7.39
N ASN A 114 6.43 -7.47 6.80
CA ASN A 114 7.30 -6.47 7.42
C ASN A 114 6.74 -5.03 7.36
N GLU A 115 5.56 -4.83 6.77
CA GLU A 115 4.90 -3.52 6.59
C GLU A 115 5.65 -2.49 5.73
N GLU A 116 6.73 -2.90 5.06
CA GLU A 116 7.39 -2.04 4.08
C GLU A 116 6.51 -1.81 2.85
N MET A 117 6.66 -0.64 2.22
CA MET A 117 5.88 -0.20 1.07
C MET A 117 6.41 -0.78 -0.25
N LEU A 118 6.29 -2.09 -0.43
CA LEU A 118 6.96 -2.80 -1.53
C LEU A 118 6.02 -3.20 -2.67
N ILE A 119 4.72 -3.37 -2.43
CA ILE A 119 3.79 -3.94 -3.41
C ILE A 119 3.36 -2.85 -4.41
N PRO A 120 3.74 -2.93 -5.70
CA PRO A 120 3.63 -1.79 -6.59
C PRO A 120 2.30 -1.75 -7.36
N THR A 121 1.75 -0.55 -7.50
CA THR A 121 0.71 -0.21 -8.48
C THR A 121 1.14 1.04 -9.24
N ASN A 122 1.51 0.87 -10.51
CA ASN A 122 1.80 1.99 -11.41
C ASN A 122 0.50 2.54 -12.02
N VAL A 123 0.20 3.81 -11.79
CA VAL A 123 -0.93 4.52 -12.41
C VAL A 123 -0.38 5.44 -13.49
N ASP A 124 -0.56 5.05 -14.76
CA ASP A 124 -0.11 5.82 -15.91
C ASP A 124 -0.69 7.25 -15.89
N GLY A 125 0.01 8.20 -16.52
CA GLY A 125 -0.47 9.57 -16.68
C GLY A 125 -1.83 9.63 -17.37
N ASN A 126 -2.74 10.48 -16.86
CA ASN A 126 -4.15 10.54 -17.27
C ASN A 126 -4.91 9.20 -17.17
N GLY A 127 -4.35 8.24 -16.43
CA GLY A 127 -4.83 6.87 -16.33
C GLY A 127 -5.55 6.57 -15.02
N LYS A 128 -5.94 5.30 -14.85
CA LYS A 128 -6.54 4.81 -13.60
C LYS A 128 -6.20 3.34 -13.35
N LYS A 129 -6.11 2.96 -12.08
CA LYS A 129 -5.96 1.57 -11.63
C LYS A 129 -6.82 1.28 -10.42
N THR A 130 -7.32 0.06 -10.32
CA THR A 130 -8.00 -0.42 -9.11
C THR A 130 -6.96 -0.67 -8.03
N LEU A 131 -7.21 -0.16 -6.82
CA LEU A 131 -6.40 -0.47 -5.64
C LEU A 131 -6.96 -1.71 -4.92
N ALA A 132 -6.09 -2.46 -4.27
CA ALA A 132 -6.51 -3.59 -3.45
C ALA A 132 -7.22 -3.07 -2.18
N VAL A 133 -8.45 -3.52 -1.96
CA VAL A 133 -9.26 -3.15 -0.79
C VAL A 133 -9.65 -4.43 -0.06
N PRO A 134 -9.09 -4.68 1.12
CA PRO A 134 -9.51 -5.77 2.01
C PRO A 134 -10.96 -5.68 2.43
N GLY A 135 -11.59 -6.84 2.62
CA GLY A 135 -12.78 -6.97 3.45
C GLY A 135 -12.43 -7.39 4.87
N SER A 136 -13.45 -7.49 5.71
CA SER A 136 -13.41 -8.14 7.04
C SER A 136 -12.81 -9.55 7.01
N ASP A 137 -12.93 -10.26 5.89
CA ASP A 137 -12.43 -11.62 5.67
C ASP A 137 -10.93 -11.70 5.38
N TYR A 138 -10.27 -10.56 5.13
CA TYR A 138 -8.82 -10.52 4.96
C TYR A 138 -8.11 -10.70 6.29
N TRP A 139 -6.86 -11.17 6.23
CA TRP A 139 -6.01 -11.48 7.38
C TRP A 139 -6.20 -10.51 8.57
N ALA A 140 -6.64 -11.05 9.71
CA ALA A 140 -6.94 -10.33 10.95
C ALA A 140 -7.89 -9.12 10.82
N GLY A 141 -8.75 -9.07 9.79
CA GLY A 141 -9.68 -7.97 9.54
C GLY A 141 -8.98 -6.65 9.18
N THR A 142 -7.77 -6.72 8.62
CA THR A 142 -6.91 -5.55 8.39
C THR A 142 -7.30 -4.75 7.14
N ALA A 143 -6.77 -3.52 7.08
CA ALA A 143 -6.89 -2.62 5.94
C ALA A 143 -5.64 -2.67 5.05
N ALA A 144 -5.78 -2.22 3.81
CA ALA A 144 -4.62 -1.94 2.96
C ALA A 144 -4.14 -0.51 3.22
N HIS A 145 -2.82 -0.33 3.23
CA HIS A 145 -2.17 0.97 3.38
C HIS A 145 -1.20 1.19 2.21
N TYR A 146 -1.11 2.43 1.73
CA TYR A 146 -0.39 2.82 0.53
C TYR A 146 0.44 4.07 0.78
N TYR A 147 1.63 4.10 0.21
CA TYR A 147 2.42 5.32 0.03
C TYR A 147 2.20 5.83 -1.40
N ILE A 148 1.98 7.14 -1.55
CA ILE A 148 1.70 7.77 -2.85
C ILE A 148 2.90 8.63 -3.22
N ASN A 149 3.69 8.15 -4.18
CA ASN A 149 4.91 8.82 -4.60
C ASN A 149 4.63 10.02 -5.51
N PRO A 150 5.58 10.98 -5.63
CA PRO A 150 5.48 12.07 -6.57
C PRO A 150 5.30 11.61 -8.04
N PRO A 151 4.63 12.41 -8.88
CA PRO A 151 4.57 12.18 -10.32
C PRO A 151 5.96 11.97 -10.95
N GLY A 152 6.06 11.04 -11.91
CA GLY A 152 7.29 10.69 -12.61
C GLY A 152 8.20 9.72 -11.86
N VAL A 153 7.88 9.35 -10.62
CA VAL A 153 8.63 8.33 -9.86
C VAL A 153 8.16 6.93 -10.27
N SER A 154 9.09 6.10 -10.72
CA SER A 154 8.82 4.71 -11.12
C SER A 154 8.43 3.84 -9.92
N THR A 155 7.82 2.67 -10.16
CA THR A 155 7.60 1.69 -9.08
C THR A 155 8.91 1.11 -8.54
N ASP A 156 9.96 1.04 -9.35
CA ASP A 156 11.28 0.54 -8.92
C ASP A 156 12.00 1.54 -8.00
N ASP A 157 11.65 2.82 -8.08
CA ASP A 157 12.18 3.88 -7.21
C ASP A 157 11.27 4.21 -6.03
N GLY A 158 9.96 4.19 -6.24
CA GLY A 158 8.97 4.57 -5.24
C GLY A 158 8.53 3.42 -4.32
N CYS A 159 8.56 2.16 -4.77
CA CYS A 159 8.12 1.01 -3.97
C CYS A 159 9.30 0.28 -3.33
N LYS A 160 10.10 1.05 -2.60
CA LYS A 160 11.24 0.62 -1.82
C LYS A 160 11.47 1.55 -0.65
N TRP A 161 12.25 1.09 0.33
CA TRP A 161 12.85 2.00 1.29
C TRP A 161 13.79 2.98 0.57
N GLY A 162 13.54 4.28 0.73
CA GLY A 162 14.22 5.35 0.02
C GLY A 162 15.48 5.85 0.74
N SER A 163 16.22 6.73 0.08
CA SER A 163 17.29 7.53 0.70
C SER A 163 16.77 8.94 1.03
N THR A 164 17.56 9.70 1.78
CA THR A 164 17.28 11.11 2.08
C THR A 164 17.58 12.06 0.90
N ASP A 165 17.93 11.53 -0.27
CA ASP A 165 18.23 12.34 -1.46
C ASP A 165 16.96 12.81 -2.16
N HIS A 166 15.86 12.05 -2.04
CA HIS A 166 14.60 12.31 -2.73
C HIS A 166 13.35 12.01 -1.87
N PRO A 167 12.25 12.76 -2.04
CA PRO A 167 11.01 12.61 -1.24
C PRO A 167 10.09 11.51 -1.77
N TRP A 168 10.59 10.29 -1.91
CA TRP A 168 9.84 9.12 -2.36
C TRP A 168 10.21 7.86 -1.56
N GLY A 169 9.54 6.74 -1.79
CA GLY A 169 9.66 5.56 -0.94
C GLY A 169 8.98 5.77 0.40
N ASN A 170 9.66 5.42 1.49
CA ASN A 170 9.22 5.74 2.86
C ASN A 170 9.10 7.26 3.11
N TRP A 171 9.75 8.09 2.28
CA TRP A 171 9.67 9.56 2.31
C TRP A 171 8.64 10.13 1.34
N ALA A 172 7.73 9.33 0.77
CA ALA A 172 6.62 9.86 -0.01
C ALA A 172 5.76 10.81 0.86
N PRO A 173 5.22 11.91 0.31
CA PRO A 173 4.53 12.92 1.12
C PRO A 173 3.17 12.46 1.65
N TYR A 174 2.51 11.54 0.93
CA TYR A 174 1.15 11.12 1.27
C TYR A 174 1.02 9.63 1.44
N VAL A 175 0.04 9.27 2.27
CA VAL A 175 -0.42 7.92 2.46
C VAL A 175 -1.92 7.81 2.22
N ALA A 176 -2.36 6.62 1.85
CA ALA A 176 -3.76 6.26 1.80
C ALA A 176 -4.03 4.94 2.53
N GLY A 177 -5.26 4.76 3.01
CA GLY A 177 -5.71 3.53 3.63
C GLY A 177 -7.12 3.18 3.17
N ALA A 178 -7.41 1.89 2.98
CA ALA A 178 -8.75 1.45 2.62
C ALA A 178 -9.12 0.05 3.14
N ASN A 179 -10.37 -0.10 3.56
CA ASN A 179 -11.01 -1.38 3.87
C ASN A 179 -12.52 -1.27 3.66
N GLN A 180 -13.18 -2.42 3.49
CA GLN A 180 -14.63 -2.52 3.43
C GLN A 180 -15.15 -3.42 4.55
N ASP A 181 -16.21 -2.98 5.23
CA ASP A 181 -16.88 -3.77 6.26
C ASP A 181 -17.96 -4.70 5.68
N ASP A 182 -18.60 -5.49 6.55
CA ASP A 182 -19.67 -6.41 6.16
C ASP A 182 -20.96 -5.70 5.70
N ASN A 183 -21.13 -4.43 6.04
CA ASN A 183 -22.22 -3.58 5.57
C ASN A 183 -21.94 -2.99 4.18
N LYS A 184 -20.81 -3.33 3.57
CA LYS A 184 -20.32 -2.80 2.29
C LYS A 184 -20.00 -1.30 2.37
N GLU A 185 -19.71 -0.78 3.54
CA GLU A 185 -19.13 0.55 3.70
C GLU A 185 -17.63 0.45 3.44
N THR A 186 -17.16 1.19 2.44
CA THR A 186 -15.72 1.32 2.15
C THR A 186 -15.20 2.59 2.79
N PHE A 187 -14.27 2.46 3.73
CA PHE A 187 -13.59 3.58 4.36
C PHE A 187 -12.33 3.88 3.56
N VAL A 188 -12.17 5.13 3.12
CA VAL A 188 -11.01 5.60 2.35
C VAL A 188 -10.38 6.76 3.10
N LYS A 189 -9.17 6.55 3.60
CA LYS A 189 -8.34 7.56 4.25
C LYS A 189 -7.31 8.07 3.25
N ILE A 190 -7.11 9.38 3.20
CA ILE A 190 -5.90 10.00 2.66
C ILE A 190 -5.29 10.90 3.75
N GLY A 191 -3.98 11.02 3.79
CA GLY A 191 -3.30 11.84 4.77
C GLY A 191 -1.86 12.12 4.42
N TRP A 192 -1.25 13.03 5.18
CA TRP A 192 0.18 13.23 5.17
C TRP A 192 0.88 12.02 5.78
N ASN A 193 1.96 11.59 5.15
CA ASN A 193 2.83 10.55 5.69
C ASN A 193 3.54 11.10 6.94
N PRO A 194 3.35 10.50 8.13
CA PRO A 194 4.05 10.95 9.34
C PRO A 194 5.56 10.97 9.19
N VAL A 195 6.15 9.98 8.49
CA VAL A 195 7.59 9.90 8.23
C VAL A 195 8.08 11.11 7.43
N TYR A 196 7.25 11.65 6.53
CA TYR A 196 7.58 12.89 5.81
C TYR A 196 7.76 14.08 6.74
N LEU A 197 7.00 14.12 7.84
CA LEU A 197 6.88 15.24 8.77
C LEU A 197 7.83 15.15 9.96
N GLU A 198 8.46 14.00 10.17
CA GLU A 198 9.40 13.79 11.27
C GLU A 198 10.60 14.75 11.19
N ASP A 199 11.21 15.05 12.34
CA ASP A 199 12.40 15.91 12.40
C ASP A 199 13.61 15.34 11.64
N SER A 200 13.65 14.01 11.49
CA SER A 200 14.66 13.27 10.73
C SER A 200 14.51 13.45 9.21
N SER A 201 13.32 13.84 8.74
CA SER A 201 13.02 14.05 7.33
C SER A 201 13.62 15.37 6.84
N PRO A 202 14.52 15.36 5.84
CA PRO A 202 14.96 16.60 5.20
C PRO A 202 13.83 17.27 4.39
N PHE A 203 12.71 16.58 4.19
CA PHE A 203 11.58 17.03 3.39
C PHE A 203 10.43 17.61 4.21
N LYS A 204 10.50 17.60 5.55
CA LYS A 204 9.37 17.98 6.42
C LYS A 204 8.76 19.36 6.18
N ASN A 205 9.52 20.29 5.60
CA ASN A 205 9.06 21.64 5.25
C ASN A 205 8.95 21.84 3.72
N LYS A 206 9.24 20.82 2.93
CA LYS A 206 9.13 20.87 1.48
C LYS A 206 7.67 20.68 1.10
N LYS A 207 7.17 21.60 0.31
CA LYS A 207 5.83 21.53 -0.26
C LYS A 207 5.85 20.61 -1.49
N PRO A 208 5.05 19.53 -1.53
CA PRO A 208 4.85 18.76 -2.74
C PRO A 208 4.22 19.63 -3.83
N ASP A 209 4.52 19.32 -5.09
CA ASP A 209 4.02 19.98 -6.29
C ASP A 209 2.74 19.36 -6.85
N PHE A 210 2.19 18.35 -6.16
CA PHE A 210 0.94 17.67 -6.51
C PHE A 210 0.04 17.53 -5.27
N GLY A 211 -1.27 17.48 -5.51
CA GLY A 211 -2.29 17.24 -4.51
C GLY A 211 -2.98 15.88 -4.68
N ILE A 212 -3.70 15.48 -3.64
CA ILE A 212 -4.57 14.31 -3.70
C ILE A 212 -5.94 14.60 -3.10
N ARG A 213 -7.00 14.01 -3.63
CA ARG A 213 -8.35 14.14 -3.07
C ARG A 213 -9.15 12.86 -3.23
N VAL A 214 -10.13 12.66 -2.36
CA VAL A 214 -11.13 11.62 -2.57
C VAL A 214 -12.33 12.18 -3.32
N THR A 215 -12.75 11.51 -4.38
CA THR A 215 -14.03 11.75 -5.07
C THR A 215 -14.85 10.47 -5.10
N CYS A 216 -16.12 10.56 -5.44
CA CYS A 216 -16.98 9.40 -5.62
C CYS A 216 -17.66 9.46 -6.97
N ASP A 217 -17.90 8.29 -7.59
CA ASP A 217 -18.61 8.24 -8.87
C ASP A 217 -20.03 8.81 -8.74
N ASN A 218 -20.63 8.69 -7.55
CA ASN A 218 -21.81 9.43 -7.12
C ASN A 218 -21.54 10.02 -5.71
N GLU A 219 -21.53 11.35 -5.60
CA GLU A 219 -21.25 12.05 -4.33
C GLU A 219 -22.29 11.74 -3.25
N ASP A 220 -23.57 11.55 -3.60
CA ASP A 220 -24.63 11.21 -2.64
C ASP A 220 -24.42 9.85 -1.97
N SER A 221 -23.60 8.99 -2.60
CA SER A 221 -23.22 7.68 -2.07
C SER A 221 -22.02 7.75 -1.12
N CYS A 222 -21.51 8.96 -0.84
CA CYS A 222 -20.36 9.16 0.01
C CYS A 222 -20.62 10.15 1.15
N SER A 223 -20.04 9.87 2.32
CA SER A 223 -19.97 10.80 3.45
C SER A 223 -18.53 11.13 3.79
N GLY A 224 -18.27 12.34 4.29
CA GLY A 224 -16.93 12.80 4.62
C GLY A 224 -16.28 13.70 3.56
N LEU A 225 -16.95 13.92 2.42
CA LEU A 225 -16.54 14.91 1.43
C LEU A 225 -16.76 16.37 1.92
N PRO A 226 -15.99 17.35 1.41
CA PRO A 226 -14.75 17.16 0.64
C PRO A 226 -13.61 16.65 1.53
N CYS A 227 -12.74 15.81 0.96
CA CYS A 227 -11.53 15.31 1.60
C CYS A 227 -10.38 15.48 0.60
N SER A 228 -9.50 16.45 0.85
CA SER A 228 -8.50 16.92 -0.11
C SER A 228 -7.24 17.42 0.59
N ILE A 229 -6.10 17.15 -0.02
CA ILE A 229 -4.78 17.67 0.33
C ILE A 229 -4.30 18.48 -0.88
N ASP A 230 -4.32 19.80 -0.75
CA ASP A 230 -3.81 20.71 -1.78
C ASP A 230 -2.70 21.56 -1.17
N PRO A 231 -1.42 21.13 -1.26
CA PRO A 231 -0.33 21.88 -0.66
C PRO A 231 -0.24 23.30 -1.20
N SER A 232 -0.72 23.53 -2.44
CA SER A 232 -0.75 24.85 -3.07
C SER A 232 -1.52 25.87 -2.22
N LYS A 233 -2.58 25.41 -1.52
CA LYS A 233 -3.48 26.20 -0.68
C LYS A 233 -3.21 26.02 0.82
N ASP A 234 -3.06 24.78 1.26
CA ASP A 234 -3.09 24.41 2.68
C ASP A 234 -1.70 24.29 3.31
N GLY A 235 -0.63 24.32 2.49
CA GLY A 235 0.74 24.15 2.95
C GLY A 235 1.08 22.70 3.31
N VAL A 236 2.20 22.51 4.01
CA VAL A 236 2.61 21.17 4.50
C VAL A 236 1.77 20.80 5.71
N ASN A 237 1.37 19.53 5.77
CA ASN A 237 0.44 18.98 6.76
C ASN A 237 -0.98 19.57 6.73
N GLY A 238 -1.34 20.36 5.72
CA GLY A 238 -2.68 20.92 5.59
C GLY A 238 -3.69 19.94 5.00
N ILE A 239 -4.92 19.95 5.50
CA ILE A 239 -6.10 19.26 4.93
C ILE A 239 -7.19 20.29 4.66
N GLY A 240 -7.73 20.30 3.44
CA GLY A 240 -8.72 21.29 3.04
C GLY A 240 -9.99 21.30 3.89
N ASN A 241 -10.56 22.49 4.10
CA ASN A 241 -11.90 22.74 4.66
C ASN A 241 -12.17 22.23 6.10
N ASN A 242 -11.17 22.16 6.98
CA ASN A 242 -11.33 21.82 8.41
C ASN A 242 -12.04 20.49 8.72
N LYS A 243 -12.09 19.54 7.77
CA LYS A 243 -12.53 18.15 8.01
C LYS A 243 -11.36 17.19 8.27
N GLY A 244 -10.16 17.75 8.43
CA GLY A 244 -8.98 17.01 8.84
C GLY A 244 -9.01 16.63 10.31
N SER A 245 -8.35 15.53 10.64
CA SER A 245 -7.99 15.16 12.01
C SER A 245 -6.51 14.83 12.04
N SER A 246 -5.87 14.99 13.19
CA SER A 246 -4.46 14.64 13.37
C SER A 246 -4.31 13.17 13.72
N GLY A 247 -3.52 12.45 12.94
CA GLY A 247 -3.25 11.03 13.13
C GLY A 247 -2.05 10.74 14.02
N ALA A 248 -1.76 9.44 14.16
CA ALA A 248 -0.51 9.00 14.76
C ALA A 248 0.70 9.62 14.03
N GLY A 249 1.72 10.03 14.79
CA GLY A 249 2.91 10.68 14.23
C GLY A 249 2.69 12.10 13.70
N GLY A 250 1.54 12.73 13.99
CA GLY A 250 1.28 14.14 13.68
C GLY A 250 0.86 14.44 12.24
N GLY A 251 0.71 13.42 11.40
CA GLY A 251 0.19 13.57 10.03
C GLY A 251 -1.32 13.80 10.02
N ASP A 252 -1.76 14.91 9.46
CA ASP A 252 -3.17 15.21 9.29
C ASP A 252 -3.77 14.38 8.16
N PHE A 253 -5.03 13.99 8.31
CA PHE A 253 -5.75 13.12 7.39
C PHE A 253 -7.24 13.44 7.35
N CYS A 254 -7.93 12.95 6.31
CA CYS A 254 -9.39 12.91 6.26
C CYS A 254 -9.87 11.54 5.78
N VAL A 255 -11.14 11.23 6.05
CA VAL A 255 -11.75 9.94 5.73
C VAL A 255 -13.06 10.17 4.97
N VAL A 256 -13.27 9.39 3.92
CA VAL A 256 -14.53 9.29 3.19
C VAL A 256 -15.06 7.87 3.33
N THR A 257 -16.36 7.74 3.57
CA THR A 257 -17.07 6.46 3.54
C THR A 257 -17.90 6.39 2.28
N ALA A 258 -17.58 5.45 1.39
CA ALA A 258 -18.41 5.09 0.25
C ALA A 258 -19.39 3.98 0.67
N LYS A 259 -20.68 4.28 0.60
CA LYS A 259 -21.75 3.45 1.17
C LYS A 259 -22.21 2.37 0.19
N ASN A 260 -22.69 1.25 0.72
CA ASN A 260 -23.37 0.20 -0.05
C ASN A 260 -22.57 -0.32 -1.27
N GLY A 261 -21.24 -0.41 -1.16
CA GLY A 261 -20.37 -0.85 -2.25
C GLY A 261 -20.14 0.18 -3.36
N ALA A 262 -20.49 1.46 -3.13
CA ALA A 262 -20.16 2.54 -4.04
C ALA A 262 -18.65 2.68 -4.24
N LYS A 263 -18.26 3.26 -5.38
CA LYS A 263 -16.86 3.46 -5.74
C LYS A 263 -16.39 4.85 -5.34
N ALA A 264 -15.29 4.86 -4.60
CA ALA A 264 -14.49 6.06 -4.35
C ALA A 264 -13.25 6.06 -5.24
N ASN A 265 -12.72 7.25 -5.48
CA ASN A 265 -11.50 7.46 -6.23
C ASN A 265 -10.54 8.29 -5.41
N ILE A 266 -9.26 7.93 -5.44
CA ILE A 266 -8.16 8.80 -4.99
C ILE A 266 -7.63 9.47 -6.26
N GLU A 267 -7.96 10.75 -6.43
CA GLU A 267 -7.52 11.57 -7.55
C GLU A 267 -6.22 12.28 -7.23
N ILE A 268 -5.27 12.20 -8.15
CA ILE A 268 -3.97 12.89 -8.12
C ILE A 268 -4.06 14.06 -9.10
N PHE A 269 -3.71 15.28 -8.67
CA PHE A 269 -3.87 16.51 -9.45
C PHE A 269 -2.75 17.52 -9.22
#